data_AF-A0A623KMC8-F1
#
_entry.id   AF-A0A623KMC8-F1
#
_cell.length_a   1.000
_cell.length_b   1.000
_cell.length_c   1.000
_cell.angle_alpha   90.00
_cell.angle_beta   90.00
_cell.angle_gamma   90.00
#
_symmetry.space_group_name_H-M   'P 1'
#
loop_
_entity.id
_entity.type
_entity.pdbx_description
1 polymer ?
#
loop_
_entity_poly.entity_id
_entity_poly.type
_entity_poly.pdbx_seq_one_letter_code
_entity_poly.pdbx_strand_id
1 'polypeptide(L)'
;VRIYGVCNGNPETTVLAHYRMAGICGTGMKPDDLIGAWACSACHDEIDRRTHILDNKDARLYHLEGVIRTQAILLKEGKIKP
;
A
#
# COMPACT_ATOMS: atom_id res chain seq x y z
N VAL A 1 1.29 -2.40 -4.49
CA VAL A 1 2.40 -1.41 -4.51
C VAL A 1 3.37 -1.63 -5.67
N ARG A 2 4.23 -2.67 -5.72
CA ARG A 2 5.12 -2.94 -6.87
C ARG A 2 6.13 -1.81 -7.21
N ILE A 3 6.88 -1.35 -6.21
CA ILE A 3 7.95 -0.36 -6.39
C ILE A 3 9.06 -0.95 -7.29
N TYR A 4 9.46 -0.23 -8.34
CA TYR A 4 10.55 -0.67 -9.22
C TYR A 4 11.89 -0.76 -8.45
N GLY A 5 12.64 -1.84 -8.66
CA GLY A 5 13.93 -2.08 -7.97
C GLY A 5 13.82 -2.53 -6.50
N VAL A 6 12.64 -2.44 -5.88
CA VAL A 6 12.41 -2.86 -4.48
C VAL A 6 11.47 -4.07 -4.39
N CYS A 7 10.47 -4.14 -5.26
CA CYS A 7 9.47 -5.21 -5.25
C CYS A 7 10.12 -6.60 -5.41
N ASN A 8 9.91 -7.48 -4.45
CA ASN A 8 10.42 -8.86 -4.50
C ASN A 8 9.55 -9.80 -5.37
N GLY A 9 8.35 -9.38 -5.76
CA GLY A 9 7.44 -10.15 -6.62
C GLY A 9 6.84 -11.40 -5.98
N ASN A 10 7.08 -11.67 -4.69
CA ASN A 10 6.62 -12.89 -4.03
C ASN A 10 5.21 -12.71 -3.44
N PRO A 11 4.18 -13.38 -4.00
CA PRO A 11 2.80 -13.28 -3.52
C PRO A 11 2.62 -13.81 -2.09
N GLU A 12 3.41 -14.78 -1.63
CA GLU A 12 3.30 -15.35 -0.27
C GLU A 12 3.60 -14.34 0.83
N THR A 13 4.34 -13.27 0.51
CA THR A 13 4.67 -12.19 1.44
C THR A 13 3.70 -11.02 1.37
N THR A 14 2.64 -11.13 0.55
CA THR A 14 1.72 -10.02 0.30
C THR A 14 0.78 -9.84 1.47
N VAL A 15 0.75 -8.61 1.99
CA VAL A 15 -0.15 -8.17 3.05
C VAL A 15 -0.92 -6.93 2.61
N LEU A 16 -1.99 -6.61 3.33
CA LEU A 16 -2.69 -5.33 3.19
C LEU A 16 -1.93 -4.27 4.00
N ALA A 17 -1.23 -3.36 3.31
CA ALA A 17 -0.50 -2.26 3.93
C ALA A 17 -1.32 -0.96 3.90
N HIS A 18 -1.74 -0.48 5.06
CA HIS A 18 -2.58 0.72 5.20
C HIS A 18 -1.83 2.00 4.83
N TYR A 19 -2.44 2.84 3.98
CA TYR A 19 -1.92 4.16 3.61
C TYR A 19 -2.25 5.20 4.67
N ARG A 20 -1.24 5.83 5.26
CA ARG A 20 -1.41 6.83 6.32
C ARG A 20 -1.47 8.26 5.78
N MET A 21 -2.56 8.95 6.07
CA MET A 21 -2.78 10.34 5.70
C MET A 21 -3.41 11.13 6.85
N ALA A 22 -2.90 12.35 7.09
CA ALA A 22 -3.47 13.27 8.06
C ALA A 22 -4.94 13.55 7.71
N GLY A 23 -5.79 13.59 8.74
CA GLY A 23 -7.24 13.75 8.59
C GLY A 23 -8.01 12.44 8.35
N ILE A 24 -7.32 11.33 8.05
CA ILE A 24 -7.94 10.00 7.93
C ILE A 24 -7.58 9.09 9.11
N CYS A 25 -6.32 9.14 9.56
CA CYS A 25 -5.84 8.33 10.67
C CYS A 25 -4.99 9.12 11.65
N GLY A 26 -4.96 8.69 12.90
CA GLY A 26 -4.10 9.23 13.97
C GLY A 26 -3.07 8.22 14.50
N THR A 27 -2.32 8.63 15.51
CA THR A 27 -1.36 7.76 16.21
C THR A 27 -2.07 6.55 16.81
N GLY A 28 -1.56 5.35 16.57
CA GLY A 28 -2.15 4.10 17.07
C GLY A 28 -3.44 3.66 16.36
N MET A 29 -3.96 4.45 15.42
CA MET A 29 -5.16 4.15 14.66
C MET A 29 -4.79 3.64 13.26
N LYS A 30 -5.34 2.49 12.89
CA LYS A 30 -5.25 2.00 11.51
C LYS A 30 -6.35 2.67 10.67
N PRO A 31 -6.06 3.16 9.46
CA PRO A 31 -7.07 3.52 8.47
C PRO A 31 -8.02 2.34 8.19
N ASP A 32 -9.17 2.64 7.58
CA ASP A 32 -10.05 1.63 6.99
C ASP A 32 -9.28 0.76 5.98
N ASP A 33 -9.65 -0.52 5.86
CA ASP A 33 -9.01 -1.48 4.94
C ASP A 33 -9.12 -1.06 3.47
N LEU A 34 -10.15 -0.26 3.10
CA LEU A 34 -10.25 0.36 1.78
C LEU A 34 -9.10 1.32 1.49
N ILE A 35 -8.46 1.86 2.52
CA ILE A 35 -7.33 2.78 2.46
C ILE A 35 -6.03 1.98 2.63
N GLY A 36 -5.97 0.81 1.98
CA GLY A 36 -4.84 -0.11 2.02
C GLY A 36 -4.46 -0.60 0.63
N ALA A 37 -3.22 -1.05 0.51
CA ALA A 37 -2.68 -1.59 -0.72
C ALA A 37 -2.08 -2.97 -0.52
N TRP A 38 -2.32 -3.88 -1.47
CA TRP A 38 -1.55 -5.13 -1.54
C TRP A 38 -0.06 -4.84 -1.74
N ALA A 39 0.76 -5.26 -0.79
CA ALA A 39 2.21 -5.03 -0.77
C ALA A 39 2.94 -6.31 -0.36
N CYS A 40 3.92 -6.74 -1.17
CA CYS A 40 4.91 -7.72 -0.72
C CYS A 40 5.75 -7.14 0.42
N SER A 41 6.43 -8.01 1.18
CA SER A 41 7.21 -7.58 2.35
C SER A 41 8.22 -6.46 2.02
N ALA A 42 8.99 -6.58 0.94
CA ALA A 42 9.97 -5.57 0.56
C ALA A 42 9.33 -4.21 0.20
N CYS A 43 8.21 -4.21 -0.53
CA CYS A 43 7.48 -2.97 -0.80
C CYS A 43 6.88 -2.39 0.49
N HIS A 44 6.37 -3.23 1.38
CA HIS A 44 5.77 -2.81 2.64
C HIS A 44 6.81 -2.14 3.55
N ASP A 45 8.02 -2.68 3.62
CA ASP A 45 9.12 -2.07 4.38
C ASP A 45 9.50 -0.69 3.85
N GLU A 46 9.53 -0.53 2.52
CA GLU A 46 9.90 0.75 1.89
C GLU A 46 8.81 1.82 2.04
N ILE A 47 7.52 1.48 1.89
CA ILE A 47 6.43 2.47 2.08
C ILE A 47 6.22 2.84 3.54
N ASP A 48 6.48 1.93 4.48
CA ASP A 48 6.45 2.20 5.92
C ASP A 48 7.71 2.93 6.40
N ARG A 49 8.67 3.19 5.50
CA ARG A 49 9.92 3.87 5.79
C ARG A 49 10.79 3.11 6.80
N ARG A 50 10.70 1.77 6.83
CA ARG A 50 11.68 0.89 7.48
C ARG A 50 12.97 0.81 6.66
N THR A 51 12.86 1.00 5.35
CA THR A 51 13.97 1.22 4.43
C THR A 51 13.79 2.57 3.71
N HIS A 52 14.88 3.07 3.09
CA HIS A 52 14.93 4.37 2.44
C HIS A 52 15.63 4.31 1.08
N ILE A 53 15.27 3.35 0.24
CA ILE A 53 15.81 3.19 -1.11
C ILE A 53 15.25 4.29 -2.03
N LEU A 54 13.98 4.64 -1.87
CA LEU A 54 13.32 5.74 -2.56
C LEU A 54 13.19 6.96 -1.65
N ASP A 55 13.04 8.14 -2.26
CA ASP A 55 12.57 9.29 -1.51
C ASP A 55 11.11 9.09 -1.05
N ASN A 56 10.73 9.84 -0.01
CA ASN A 56 9.42 9.68 0.60
C ASN A 56 8.26 10.06 -0.34
N LYS A 57 8.45 11.01 -1.27
CA LYS A 57 7.37 11.40 -2.18
C LYS A 57 7.07 10.27 -3.16
N ASP A 58 8.11 9.67 -3.73
CA ASP A 58 7.95 8.54 -4.64
C ASP A 58 7.39 7.32 -3.91
N ALA A 59 7.87 6.99 -2.71
CA ALA A 59 7.32 5.89 -1.91
C ALA A 59 5.82 6.09 -1.63
N ARG A 60 5.39 7.31 -1.28
CA ARG A 60 3.98 7.65 -1.07
C ARG A 60 3.17 7.54 -2.36
N LEU A 61 3.72 7.96 -3.50
CA LEU A 61 3.05 7.86 -4.80
C LEU A 61 2.80 6.39 -5.17
N TYR A 62 3.84 5.54 -5.08
CA TYR A 62 3.70 4.09 -5.30
C TYR A 62 2.69 3.44 -4.36
N HIS A 63 2.63 3.88 -3.10
CA HIS A 63 1.65 3.37 -2.13
C HIS A 63 0.23 3.76 -2.56
N LEU A 64 -0.01 5.03 -2.88
CA LEU A 64 -1.31 5.53 -3.30
C LEU A 64 -1.80 4.86 -4.59
N GLU A 65 -0.95 4.73 -5.61
CA GLU A 65 -1.27 3.95 -6.82
C GLU A 65 -1.53 2.47 -6.50
N GLY A 66 -0.89 1.94 -5.46
CA GLY A 66 -1.15 0.61 -4.92
C GLY A 66 -2.55 0.49 -4.31
N VAL A 67 -3.02 1.52 -3.60
CA VAL A 67 -4.37 1.59 -3.03
C VAL A 67 -5.40 1.59 -4.17
N ILE A 68 -5.22 2.46 -5.17
CA ILE A 68 -6.14 2.56 -6.32
C ILE A 68 -6.24 1.22 -7.06
N ARG A 69 -5.12 0.53 -7.32
CA ARG A 69 -5.14 -0.80 -7.94
C ARG A 69 -5.81 -1.86 -7.07
N THR A 70 -5.63 -1.78 -5.76
CA THR A 70 -6.27 -2.72 -4.81
C THR A 70 -7.78 -2.54 -4.84
N GLN A 71 -8.26 -1.30 -4.77
CA GLN A 71 -9.69 -0.99 -4.90
C GLN A 71 -10.25 -1.43 -6.27
N ALA A 72 -9.51 -1.22 -7.36
CA ALA A 72 -9.92 -1.68 -8.70
C ALA A 72 -10.06 -3.21 -8.78
N ILE A 73 -9.17 -3.96 -8.13
CA ILE A 73 -9.28 -5.42 -8.01
C ILE A 73 -10.53 -5.79 -7.22
N LEU A 74 -10.76 -5.16 -6.06
CA LEU A 74 -11.92 -5.44 -5.22
C LEU A 74 -13.25 -5.10 -5.89
N LEU A 75 -13.31 -4.03 -6.69
CA LEU A 75 -14.45 -3.69 -7.53
C LEU A 75 -14.70 -4.79 -8.57
N LYS A 76 -13.65 -5.23 -9.26
CA LYS A 76 -13.73 -6.30 -10.27
C LYS A 76 -14.17 -7.65 -9.65
N GLU A 77 -13.76 -7.91 -8.41
CA GLU A 77 -14.16 -9.10 -7.64
C GLU A 77 -15.55 -8.97 -6.98
N GLY A 78 -16.21 -7.82 -7.09
CA GLY A 78 -17.50 -7.56 -6.47
C GLY A 78 -17.45 -7.51 -4.93
N LYS A 79 -16.28 -7.30 -4.34
CA LYS A 79 -16.08 -7.18 -2.88
C LYS A 79 -16.51 -5.82 -2.35
N ILE A 80 -16.46 -4.80 -3.21
CA ILE A 80 -16.86 -3.43 -2.91
C ILE A 80 -17.72 -2.90 -4.06
N LYS A 81 -18.52 -1.88 -3.79
CA LYS A 81 -19.40 -1.25 -4.78
C LYS A 81 -18.85 0.13 -5.16
N PRO A 82 -19.16 0.62 -6.39
CA PRO A 82 -18.91 2.01 -6.77
C PRO A 82 -19.60 3.01 -5.84
#